data_AF-A0AAX2S110-F1
#
_entry.id   AF-A0AAX2S110-F1
#
_cell.length_a   1.000
_cell.length_b   1.000
_cell.length_c   1.000
_cell.angle_alpha   90.00
_cell.angle_beta   90.00
_cell.angle_gamma   90.00
#
_symmetry.space_group_name_H-M   'P 1'
#
loop_
_entity.id
_entity.type
_entity.pdbx_description
1 polymer ?
#
loop_
_entity_poly.entity_id
_entity_poly.type
_entity_poly.pdbx_seq_one_letter_code
_entity_poly.pdbx_strand_id
1 'polypeptide(L)'
;MFGGAGEKINLVAMDEILNGPKGKWYQMERQWKQALEQGKKVEIDIKPIYRGNSKRPDSFEIKFSIDNSINRRNLKNTATGE
;
A
#
# COMPACT_ATOMS: atom_id res chain seq x y z
N MET A 1 -2.18 -1.83 14.37
CA MET A 1 -1.66 -0.81 13.44
C MET A 1 -0.20 -1.14 13.22
N PHE A 2 0.24 -1.35 11.99
CA PHE A 2 1.60 -1.79 11.66
C PHE A 2 2.59 -0.74 12.20
N GLY A 3 3.44 -1.11 13.15
CA GLY A 3 4.32 -0.20 13.90
C GLY A 3 5.46 0.42 13.08
N GLY A 4 5.13 1.08 11.97
CA GLY A 4 6.09 1.77 11.11
C GLY A 4 6.69 3.01 11.78
N ALA A 5 7.87 3.42 11.31
CA ALA A 5 8.52 4.65 11.74
C ALA A 5 7.61 5.86 11.48
N GLY A 6 7.19 6.55 12.54
CA GLY A 6 6.57 7.89 12.60
C GLY A 6 5.59 8.32 11.50
N GLU A 7 4.37 8.71 11.88
CA GLU A 7 3.28 9.16 10.99
C GLU A 7 3.64 10.21 9.91
N LYS A 8 4.71 11.00 10.07
CA LYS A 8 5.03 12.09 9.13
C LYS A 8 5.81 11.68 7.88
N ILE A 9 6.49 10.54 7.86
CA ILE A 9 7.28 10.11 6.69
C ILE A 9 6.53 9.14 5.76
N ASN A 10 5.40 8.57 6.21
CA ASN A 10 4.67 7.52 5.49
C ASN A 10 3.35 8.00 4.85
N LEU A 11 3.19 9.32 4.65
CA LEU A 11 1.97 9.90 4.06
C LEU A 11 2.28 10.53 2.70
N VAL A 12 1.47 10.17 1.71
CA VAL A 12 1.50 10.70 0.34
C VAL A 12 0.08 10.98 -0.13
N ALA A 13 -0.08 11.95 -1.03
CA ALA A 13 -1.39 12.26 -1.60
C ALA A 13 -1.92 11.06 -2.41
N MET A 14 -3.08 10.53 -2.04
CA MET A 14 -3.72 9.38 -2.68
C MET A 14 -5.15 9.71 -3.13
N ASP A 15 -5.61 9.07 -4.19
CA ASP A 15 -7.01 9.08 -4.59
C ASP A 15 -7.91 8.56 -3.45
N GLU A 16 -9.01 9.27 -3.18
CA GLU A 16 -9.90 8.95 -2.06
C GLU A 16 -10.60 7.59 -2.21
N ILE A 17 -10.93 7.18 -3.45
CA ILE A 17 -11.61 5.92 -3.71
C ILE A 17 -10.61 4.79 -3.59
N LEU A 18 -9.37 4.99 -4.07
CA LEU A 18 -8.30 4.01 -3.92
C LEU A 18 -7.99 3.70 -2.45
N ASN A 19 -7.85 4.75 -1.63
CA ASN A 19 -7.56 4.66 -0.19
C ASN A 19 -8.81 4.36 0.66
N GLY A 20 -10.01 4.55 0.10
CA GLY A 20 -11.26 4.38 0.80
C GLY A 20 -11.65 2.92 1.06
N PRO A 21 -12.69 2.66 1.88
CA PRO A 21 -13.06 1.32 2.35
C PRO A 21 -13.39 0.29 1.25
N LYS A 22 -13.69 0.76 0.03
CA LYS A 22 -13.98 -0.08 -1.14
C LYS A 22 -12.79 -0.21 -2.10
N GLY A 23 -11.73 0.58 -1.91
CA GLY A 23 -10.59 0.67 -2.79
C GLY A 23 -9.59 -0.46 -2.65
N LYS A 24 -8.78 -0.66 -3.70
CA LYS A 24 -7.77 -1.72 -3.75
C LYS A 24 -6.68 -1.56 -2.69
N TRP A 25 -6.35 -0.33 -2.30
CA TRP A 25 -5.36 -0.08 -1.24
C TRP A 25 -5.87 -0.60 0.10
N TYR A 26 -7.07 -0.17 0.50
CA TYR A 26 -7.69 -0.60 1.75
C TYR A 26 -7.87 -2.12 1.83
N GLN A 27 -8.30 -2.76 0.72
CA GLN A 27 -8.45 -4.21 0.68
C GLN A 27 -7.11 -4.94 0.89
N MET A 28 -6.03 -4.42 0.32
CA MET A 28 -4.67 -4.95 0.49
C MET A 28 -4.19 -4.81 1.95
N GLU A 29 -4.40 -3.65 2.58
CA GLU A 29 -4.07 -3.46 4.00
C GLU A 29 -4.86 -4.40 4.92
N ARG A 30 -6.15 -4.64 4.60
CA ARG A 30 -6.97 -5.62 5.34
C ARG A 30 -6.43 -7.04 5.22
N GLN A 31 -5.97 -7.45 4.04
CA GLN A 31 -5.34 -8.76 3.85
C GLN A 31 -4.12 -8.91 4.76
N TRP A 32 -3.26 -7.90 4.81
CA TRP A 32 -2.08 -7.91 5.67
C TRP A 32 -2.46 -7.93 7.16
N LYS A 33 -3.50 -7.18 7.54
CA LYS A 33 -3.99 -7.17 8.93
C LYS A 33 -4.49 -8.56 9.34
N GLN A 34 -5.28 -9.21 8.50
CA GLN A 34 -5.77 -10.57 8.75
C GLN A 34 -4.63 -11.60 8.84
N ALA A 35 -3.59 -11.45 8.02
CA ALA A 35 -2.42 -12.31 8.09
C ALA A 35 -1.68 -12.16 9.43
N LEU A 36 -1.46 -10.92 9.89
CA LEU A 36 -0.87 -10.66 11.20
C LEU A 36 -1.73 -11.22 12.35
N GLU A 37 -3.06 -11.06 12.29
CA GLU A 37 -3.99 -11.61 13.28
C GLU A 37 -3.95 -13.14 13.35
N GLN A 38 -3.59 -13.80 12.25
CA GLN A 38 -3.36 -15.25 12.17
C GLN A 38 -1.95 -15.67 12.65
N GLY A 39 -1.13 -14.74 13.16
CA GLY A 39 0.24 -15.01 13.60
C GLY A 39 1.26 -15.17 12.47
N LYS A 40 0.90 -14.78 11.24
CA LYS A 40 1.79 -14.85 10.07
C LYS A 40 2.78 -13.71 10.07
N LYS A 41 3.97 -13.94 9.51
CA LYS A 41 4.95 -12.88 9.30
C LYS A 41 4.58 -12.09 8.04
N VAL A 42 4.44 -10.77 8.18
CA VAL A 42 4.18 -9.86 7.05
C VAL A 42 5.33 -8.86 6.92
N GLU A 43 5.95 -8.80 5.74
CA GLU A 43 6.97 -7.80 5.39
C GLU A 43 6.50 -7.02 4.17
N ILE A 44 6.66 -5.71 4.16
CA ILE A 44 6.10 -4.81 3.15
C ILE A 44 7.16 -3.78 2.76
N ASP A 45 7.27 -3.54 1.45
CA ASP A 45 8.06 -2.48 0.83
C ASP A 45 7.17 -1.78 -0.21
N ILE A 46 7.01 -0.46 -0.07
CA ILE A 46 6.15 0.35 -0.94
C ILE A 46 6.97 1.51 -1.47
N LYS A 47 6.99 1.64 -2.79
CA LYS A 47 7.66 2.72 -3.50
C LYS A 47 6.64 3.57 -4.26
N PRO A 48 6.40 4.83 -3.85
CA PRO A 48 5.63 5.76 -4.65
C PRO A 48 6.41 6.15 -5.91
N ILE A 49 5.72 6.21 -7.05
CA ILE A 49 6.28 6.57 -8.36
C ILE A 49 5.69 7.91 -8.78
N TYR A 50 6.55 8.89 -9.05
CA TYR A 50 6.18 10.24 -9.45
C TYR A 50 6.57 10.49 -10.91
N ARG A 51 5.75 11.23 -11.66
CA ARG A 51 6.12 11.77 -12.97
C ARG A 51 6.21 13.30 -12.93
N GLY A 52 7.21 13.82 -13.65
CA GLY A 52 7.46 15.25 -13.75
C GLY A 52 7.70 15.89 -12.38
N ASN A 53 7.11 17.06 -12.15
CA ASN A 53 7.29 17.86 -10.93
C ASN A 53 6.13 17.72 -9.93
N SER A 54 5.28 16.69 -10.08
CA SER A 54 4.13 16.47 -9.20
C SER A 54 4.57 16.03 -7.80
N LYS A 55 3.93 16.58 -6.76
CA LYS A 55 4.05 16.10 -5.36
C LYS A 55 3.08 14.95 -5.04
N ARG A 56 2.16 14.62 -5.96
CA ARG A 56 1.25 13.47 -5.88
C ARG A 56 1.84 12.34 -6.73
N PRO A 57 2.03 11.12 -6.19
CA PRO A 57 2.50 10.00 -6.97
C PRO A 57 1.47 9.60 -8.03
N ASP A 58 1.94 9.11 -9.17
CA ASP A 58 1.12 8.54 -10.25
C ASP A 58 0.72 7.10 -9.94
N SER A 59 1.58 6.36 -9.23
CA SER A 59 1.35 4.96 -8.88
C SER A 59 2.21 4.51 -7.70
N PHE A 60 1.98 3.28 -7.26
CA PHE A 60 2.70 2.62 -6.18
C PHE A 60 3.18 1.26 -6.66
N GLU A 61 4.50 1.02 -6.56
CA GLU A 61 5.08 -0.31 -6.66
C GLU A 61 5.12 -0.93 -5.26
N ILE A 62 4.40 -2.03 -5.06
CA ILE A 62 4.22 -2.66 -3.75
C ILE A 62 4.77 -4.07 -3.82
N LYS A 63 5.75 -4.37 -2.96
CA LYS A 63 6.28 -5.71 -2.74
C LYS A 63 5.97 -6.10 -1.30
N PHE A 64 5.42 -7.28 -1.09
CA PHE A 64 5.18 -7.77 0.26
C PHE A 64 5.35 -9.29 0.32
N SER A 65 5.58 -9.82 1.51
CA SER A 65 5.56 -11.26 1.76
C SER A 65 4.71 -11.60 2.96
N ILE A 66 4.00 -12.73 2.84
CA ILE A 66 3.28 -13.37 3.95
C ILE A 66 3.90 -14.75 4.11
N ASP A 67 4.48 -15.05 5.27
CA ASP A 67 5.23 -16.30 5.54
C ASP A 67 6.20 -16.66 4.40
N ASN A 68 7.05 -15.71 4.03
CA ASN A 68 8.05 -15.81 2.97
C ASN A 68 7.49 -15.98 1.53
N SER A 69 6.17 -15.98 1.35
CA SER A 69 5.54 -15.98 0.01
C SER A 69 5.51 -14.57 -0.56
N ILE A 70 6.39 -14.28 -1.51
CA ILE A 70 6.58 -12.95 -2.11
C ILE A 70 5.45 -12.66 -3.11
N ASN A 71 4.88 -11.46 -2.98
CA ASN A 71 3.84 -10.90 -3.83
C ASN A 71 4.28 -9.51 -4.33
N ARG A 72 3.81 -9.15 -5.53
CA ARG A 72 4.02 -7.83 -6.13
C ARG A 72 2.70 -7.27 -6.64
N ARG A 73 2.45 -5.98 -6.42
CA ARG A 73 1.30 -5.25 -6.96
C ARG A 73 1.74 -3.89 -7.43
N ASN A 74 1.16 -3.45 -8.53
CA ASN A 74 1.26 -2.07 -9.00
C ASN A 74 -0.15 -1.46 -8.94
N LEU A 75 -0.30 -0.33 -8.26
CA LEU A 75 -1.57 0.38 -8.16
C LEU A 75 -1.39 1.78 -8.75
N LYS A 76 -2.21 2.16 -9.75
CA LYS A 76 -2.27 3.57 -10.17
C LYS A 76 -2.96 4.40 -9.11
N ASN A 77 -2.56 5.66 -8.96
CA ASN A 77 -3.17 6.60 -8.02
C ASN A 77 -4.46 7.22 -8.62
N THR A 78 -5.43 6.36 -8.88
CA THR A 78 -6.74 6.64 -9.49
C THR A 78 -7.82 5.84 -8.77
N ALA A 79 -9.08 6.20 -8.95
CA ALA A 79 -10.20 5.51 -8.32
C ALA A 79 -10.25 3.99 -8.55
N THR A 80 -9.80 3.51 -9.72
CA THR A 80 -9.82 2.08 -10.07
C THR A 80 -8.55 1.34 -9.62
N GLY A 81 -7.46 2.06 -9.41
CA GLY A 81 -6.14 1.49 -9.17
C GLY A 81 -5.51 0.80 -10.39
N GLU A 82 -6.05 0.98 -11.59
CA GLU A 82 -5.64 0.30 -12.84
C GLU A 82 -4.90 1.18 -13.83
#